data_AF-A0A378XXD0-F1
#
_entry.id   AF-A0A378XXD0-F1
#
_cell.length_a   1.000
_cell.length_b   1.000
_cell.length_c   1.000
_cell.angle_alpha   90.00
_cell.angle_beta   90.00
_cell.angle_gamma   90.00
#
_symmetry.space_group_name_H-M   'P 1'
#
loop_
_entity.id
_entity.type
_entity.pdbx_description
1 polymer ?
#
loop_
_entity_poly.entity_id
_entity_poly.type
_entity_poly.pdbx_seq_one_letter_code
_entity_poly.pdbx_strand_id
1 'polypeptide(L)'
;MFKFGTIGAYKQVRNNPRGKAKSVLLDGMTVIPDRILNESPVPATPAQAKGDVYVAGNIIDKPEIRNSKDFKIEIGEYVRSFRLSDLAGLPVELDYRIVKDAYQDVNVKDVLVSTNVADDGVDAGKWKKVTIAEAADYKVKLLVIEKTSFGDKGFYCEVVTN
;
A
#
# COMPACT_ATOMS: atom_id res chain seq x y z
N MET A 1 4.68 6.33 -3.46
CA MET A 1 4.45 7.14 -2.25
C MET A 1 2.99 7.01 -1.85
N PHE A 2 2.70 7.05 -0.55
CA PHE A 2 1.35 6.93 0.01
C PHE A 2 1.18 7.94 1.13
N LYS A 3 0.04 8.62 1.16
CA LYS A 3 -0.25 9.72 2.06
C LYS A 3 -1.63 9.54 2.67
N PHE A 4 -1.75 9.74 3.98
CA PHE A 4 -3.07 9.81 4.61
C PHE A 4 -3.71 11.16 4.33
N GLY A 5 -5.00 11.17 3.97
CA GLY A 5 -5.74 12.40 3.66
C GLY A 5 -6.08 13.23 4.90
N THR A 6 -6.06 12.64 6.10
CA THR A 6 -6.35 13.33 7.36
C THR A 6 -5.20 13.19 8.35
N ILE A 7 -4.91 14.28 9.10
CA ILE A 7 -3.92 14.26 10.19
C ILE A 7 -4.32 13.28 11.30
N GLY A 8 -5.64 13.10 11.52
CA GLY A 8 -6.19 12.16 12.50
C GLY A 8 -5.93 10.68 12.17
N ALA A 9 -5.69 10.33 10.91
CA ALA A 9 -5.36 8.96 10.50
C ALA A 9 -4.11 8.43 11.21
N TYR A 10 -3.07 9.26 11.35
CA TYR A 10 -1.83 8.88 12.04
C TYR A 10 -2.02 8.55 13.53
N LYS A 11 -3.05 9.11 14.18
CA LYS A 11 -3.28 8.90 15.62
C LYS A 11 -3.99 7.59 15.93
N GLN A 12 -4.74 7.05 14.97
CA GLN A 12 -5.54 5.84 15.15
C GLN A 12 -4.93 4.59 14.51
N VAL A 13 -4.08 4.78 13.48
CA VAL A 13 -3.49 3.66 12.75
C VAL A 13 -2.45 2.92 13.58
N ARG A 14 -2.59 1.60 13.71
CA ARG A 14 -1.55 0.78 14.35
C ARG A 14 -0.37 0.63 13.40
N ASN A 15 0.81 0.96 13.92
CA ASN A 15 2.09 0.73 13.25
C ASN A 15 2.82 -0.46 13.90
N ASN A 16 3.41 -1.34 13.08
CA ASN A 16 4.44 -2.26 13.55
C ASN A 16 5.83 -1.76 13.09
N PRO A 17 6.61 -1.09 13.96
CA PRO A 17 7.91 -0.52 13.59
C PRO A 17 9.07 -1.53 13.66
N ARG A 18 8.84 -2.75 14.16
CA ARG A 18 9.91 -3.73 14.41
C ARG A 18 10.24 -4.58 13.19
N GLY A 19 9.37 -4.59 12.18
CA GLY A 19 9.54 -5.37 10.96
C GLY A 19 10.61 -4.79 10.05
N LYS A 20 11.49 -5.64 9.54
CA LYS A 20 12.45 -5.30 8.48
C LYS A 20 11.92 -5.70 7.11
N ALA A 21 12.28 -4.95 6.07
CA ALA A 21 11.90 -5.25 4.70
C ALA A 21 12.56 -6.57 4.24
N LYS A 22 11.75 -7.53 3.77
CA LYS A 22 12.24 -8.81 3.22
C LYS A 22 12.64 -8.71 1.74
N SER A 23 12.06 -7.75 1.05
CA SER A 23 12.32 -7.39 -0.34
C SER A 23 12.47 -5.87 -0.43
N VAL A 24 12.94 -5.36 -1.56
CA VAL A 24 12.89 -3.91 -1.81
C VAL A 24 11.42 -3.48 -1.85
N LEU A 25 11.06 -2.44 -1.09
CA LEU A 25 9.69 -1.91 -1.02
C LEU A 25 9.66 -0.44 -1.45
N LEU A 26 8.56 -0.04 -2.05
CA LEU A 26 8.22 1.37 -2.26
C LEU A 26 7.23 1.81 -1.18
N ASP A 27 7.31 3.08 -0.79
CA ASP A 27 6.31 3.68 0.11
C ASP A 27 4.92 3.58 -0.52
N GLY A 28 4.02 2.88 0.17
CA GLY A 28 2.66 2.58 -0.29
C GLY A 28 2.41 1.13 -0.67
N MET A 29 3.46 0.30 -0.77
CA MET A 29 3.30 -1.13 -1.04
C MET A 29 2.65 -1.85 0.13
N THR A 30 1.89 -2.90 -0.17
CA THR A 30 1.26 -3.75 0.83
C THR A 30 2.25 -4.77 1.39
N VAL A 31 2.15 -4.98 2.71
CA VAL A 31 2.99 -5.92 3.47
C VAL A 31 2.16 -6.64 4.53
N ILE A 32 2.64 -7.81 4.93
CA ILE A 32 2.08 -8.64 6.00
C ILE A 32 3.14 -8.76 7.10
N PRO A 33 3.18 -7.86 8.09
CA PRO A 33 4.22 -7.86 9.11
C PRO A 33 4.12 -9.10 9.99
N ASP A 34 5.22 -9.86 10.05
CA ASP A 34 5.40 -11.02 10.91
C ASP A 34 6.08 -10.59 12.22
N ARG A 35 5.38 -10.78 13.35
CA ARG A 35 5.88 -10.40 14.68
C ARG A 35 6.88 -11.39 15.26
N ILE A 36 6.91 -12.62 14.78
CA ILE A 36 7.82 -13.68 15.25
C ILE A 36 9.17 -13.50 14.57
N LEU A 37 9.16 -13.40 13.24
CA LEU A 37 10.39 -13.23 12.45
C LEU A 37 10.90 -11.78 12.44
N ASN A 38 10.09 -10.80 12.86
CA ASN A 38 10.37 -9.37 12.74
C ASN A 38 10.65 -8.96 11.27
N GLU A 39 9.89 -9.53 10.34
CA GLU A 39 9.97 -9.22 8.91
C GLU A 39 8.65 -8.57 8.45
N SER A 40 8.71 -7.83 7.34
CA SER A 40 7.55 -7.28 6.64
C SER A 40 7.58 -7.72 5.18
N PRO A 41 7.26 -8.99 4.88
CA PRO A 41 7.13 -9.47 3.50
C PRO A 41 5.91 -8.88 2.80
N VAL A 42 5.97 -8.80 1.48
CA VAL A 42 4.76 -8.63 0.64
C VAL A 42 3.86 -9.88 0.74
N PRO A 43 2.55 -9.79 0.48
CA PRO A 43 1.66 -10.95 0.52
C PRO A 43 2.15 -12.06 -0.42
N ALA A 44 2.38 -13.26 0.10
CA ALA A 44 2.86 -14.39 -0.69
C ALA A 44 1.71 -15.13 -1.41
N THR A 45 0.54 -15.18 -0.77
CA THR A 45 -0.62 -15.96 -1.23
C THR A 45 -1.85 -15.08 -1.46
N PRO A 46 -2.84 -15.54 -2.26
CA PRO A 46 -4.10 -14.83 -2.45
C PRO A 46 -4.87 -14.63 -1.14
N ALA A 47 -4.83 -15.62 -0.24
CA ALA A 47 -5.46 -15.53 1.07
C ALA A 47 -4.89 -14.39 1.93
N GLN A 48 -3.58 -14.16 1.87
CA GLN A 48 -2.94 -13.05 2.56
C GLN A 48 -3.32 -11.70 1.95
N ALA A 49 -3.37 -11.60 0.62
CA ALA A 49 -3.77 -10.36 -0.07
C ALA A 49 -5.25 -10.01 0.15
N LYS A 50 -6.12 -11.02 0.28
CA LYS A 50 -7.55 -10.84 0.64
C LYS A 50 -7.75 -10.54 2.13
N GLY A 51 -6.76 -10.82 2.98
CA GLY A 51 -6.82 -10.62 4.42
C GLY A 51 -6.58 -9.17 4.86
N ASP A 52 -6.13 -9.03 6.11
CA ASP A 52 -5.77 -7.73 6.69
C ASP A 52 -4.36 -7.33 6.25
N VAL A 53 -4.28 -6.32 5.39
CA VAL A 53 -3.01 -5.83 4.82
C VAL A 53 -2.54 -4.56 5.51
N TYR A 54 -1.22 -4.36 5.50
CA TYR A 54 -0.56 -3.16 6.00
C TYR A 54 0.09 -2.43 4.83
N VAL A 55 0.27 -1.12 4.94
CA VAL A 55 1.07 -0.34 3.99
C VAL A 55 2.44 -0.07 4.57
N ALA A 56 3.47 -0.36 3.78
CA ALA A 56 4.83 0.02 4.07
C ALA A 56 5.01 1.53 3.86
N GLY A 57 5.57 2.18 4.87
CA GLY A 57 6.11 3.52 4.75
C GLY A 57 7.41 3.67 5.52
N ASN A 58 8.22 4.66 5.16
CA ASN A 58 9.35 5.08 5.99
C ASN A 58 9.59 6.59 5.88
N ILE A 59 10.49 7.12 6.70
CA ILE A 59 10.98 8.51 6.55
C ILE A 59 12.24 8.49 5.71
N ILE A 60 12.36 9.49 4.85
CA ILE A 60 13.59 9.79 4.13
C ILE A 60 14.58 10.41 5.14
N ASP A 61 15.44 9.57 5.70
CA ASP A 61 16.42 9.97 6.72
C ASP A 61 17.62 10.73 6.14
N LYS A 62 17.80 10.74 4.80
CA LYS A 62 18.91 11.39 4.09
C LYS A 62 18.43 12.07 2.82
N PRO A 63 17.67 13.17 2.92
CA PRO A 63 17.07 13.85 1.78
C PRO A 63 18.10 14.41 0.79
N GLU A 64 19.35 14.62 1.21
CA GLU A 64 20.43 15.15 0.37
C GLU A 64 20.94 14.14 -0.69
N ILE A 65 20.72 12.85 -0.46
CA ILE A 65 21.18 11.75 -1.34
C ILE A 65 20.00 10.96 -1.89
N ARG A 66 18.89 10.84 -1.14
CA ARG A 66 17.69 10.09 -1.54
C ARG A 66 16.56 11.08 -1.86
N ASN A 67 16.28 11.28 -3.14
CA ASN A 67 15.12 12.06 -3.58
C ASN A 67 13.82 11.32 -3.20
N SER A 68 12.80 12.07 -2.77
CA SER A 68 11.47 11.53 -2.44
C SER A 68 10.82 10.76 -3.59
N LYS A 69 11.17 11.08 -4.85
CA LYS A 69 10.66 10.34 -6.00
C LYS A 69 11.23 8.93 -6.07
N ASP A 70 12.50 8.73 -5.75
CA ASP A 70 13.20 7.45 -5.94
C ASP A 70 13.45 6.71 -4.62
N PHE A 71 12.80 7.14 -3.55
CA PHE A 71 12.92 6.48 -2.26
C PHE A 71 12.36 5.06 -2.31
N LYS A 72 13.21 4.11 -1.95
CA LYS A 72 12.89 2.70 -1.75
C LYS A 72 13.36 2.32 -0.37
N ILE A 73 12.64 1.43 0.30
CA ILE A 73 13.08 0.78 1.53
C ILE A 73 13.87 -0.45 1.10
N GLU A 74 15.17 -0.45 1.41
CA GLU A 74 16.08 -1.53 1.03
C GLU A 74 15.90 -2.75 1.94
N ILE A 75 16.35 -3.91 1.45
CA ILE A 75 16.26 -5.17 2.21
C ILE A 75 16.99 -5.01 3.56
N GLY A 76 16.33 -5.39 4.64
CA GLY A 76 16.85 -5.29 6.00
C GLY A 76 16.67 -3.93 6.67
N GLU A 77 16.23 -2.88 5.97
CA GLU A 77 15.83 -1.61 6.58
C GLU A 77 14.50 -1.79 7.36
N TYR A 78 14.32 -1.00 8.43
CA TYR A 78 13.08 -1.00 9.20
C TYR A 78 11.94 -0.39 8.41
N VAL A 79 10.77 -1.04 8.46
CA VAL A 79 9.54 -0.61 7.80
C VAL A 79 8.55 -0.12 8.84
N ARG A 80 7.89 1.00 8.59
CA ARG A 80 6.69 1.40 9.34
C ARG A 80 5.50 0.77 8.63
N SER A 81 5.03 -0.34 9.16
CA SER A 81 3.89 -1.08 8.61
C SER A 81 2.61 -0.57 9.24
N PHE A 82 1.83 0.22 8.49
CA PHE A 82 0.56 0.82 8.94
C PHE A 82 -0.63 -0.06 8.59
N ARG A 83 -1.44 -0.46 9.58
CA ARG A 83 -2.61 -1.33 9.36
C ARG A 83 -3.71 -0.60 8.62
N LEU A 84 -4.08 -1.05 7.42
CA LEU A 84 -5.11 -0.36 6.64
C LEU A 84 -6.52 -0.53 7.18
N SER A 85 -6.83 -1.63 7.87
CA SER A 85 -8.15 -1.79 8.50
C SER A 85 -8.50 -0.70 9.52
N ASP A 86 -7.49 -0.04 10.10
CA ASP A 86 -7.70 1.06 11.05
C ASP A 86 -8.02 2.39 10.34
N LEU A 87 -7.98 2.41 9.00
CA LEU A 87 -8.26 3.57 8.17
C LEU A 87 -9.61 3.49 7.46
N ALA A 88 -10.47 2.54 7.82
CA ALA A 88 -11.78 2.36 7.21
C ALA A 88 -12.58 3.68 7.16
N GLY A 89 -13.06 4.05 5.97
CA GLY A 89 -13.81 5.29 5.70
C GLY A 89 -12.94 6.55 5.64
N LEU A 90 -11.61 6.44 5.75
CA LEU A 90 -10.71 7.57 5.64
C LEU A 90 -10.11 7.70 4.24
N PRO A 91 -9.89 8.94 3.79
CA PRO A 91 -9.23 9.17 2.51
C PRO A 91 -7.72 8.93 2.59
N VAL A 92 -7.18 8.40 1.51
CA VAL A 92 -5.76 8.16 1.27
C VAL A 92 -5.40 8.59 -0.15
N GLU A 93 -4.16 8.96 -0.36
CA GLU A 93 -3.65 9.39 -1.65
C GLU A 93 -2.40 8.58 -1.99
N LEU A 94 -2.35 8.01 -3.19
CA LEU A 94 -1.26 7.15 -3.63
C LEU A 94 -0.73 7.50 -5.01
N ASP A 95 0.55 7.25 -5.22
CA ASP A 95 1.27 7.39 -6.49
C ASP A 95 0.96 6.23 -7.44
N TYR A 96 0.82 6.48 -8.74
CA TYR A 96 0.56 5.44 -9.73
C TYR A 96 1.62 4.32 -9.76
N ARG A 97 2.86 4.61 -9.37
CA ARG A 97 3.98 3.63 -9.44
C ARG A 97 3.83 2.44 -8.50
N ILE A 98 2.99 2.57 -7.48
CA ILE A 98 2.63 1.45 -6.59
C ILE A 98 1.36 0.72 -7.06
N VAL A 99 0.84 1.06 -8.23
CA VAL A 99 -0.26 0.36 -8.91
C VAL A 99 0.34 -0.45 -10.07
N LYS A 100 -0.14 -1.68 -10.25
CA LYS A 100 0.28 -2.61 -11.31
C LYS A 100 -0.26 -2.18 -12.66
N ASP A 101 -1.55 -1.79 -12.70
CA ASP A 101 -2.25 -1.39 -13.91
C ASP A 101 -1.77 -0.04 -14.43
N ALA A 102 -1.89 0.17 -15.74
CA ALA A 102 -1.52 1.43 -16.33
C ALA A 102 -2.47 2.56 -15.90
N TYR A 103 -1.93 3.76 -15.73
CA TYR A 103 -2.68 4.91 -15.17
C TYR A 103 -3.95 5.28 -15.95
N GLN A 104 -3.93 5.12 -17.26
CA GLN A 104 -5.08 5.36 -18.14
C GLN A 104 -6.20 4.32 -17.95
N ASP A 105 -5.88 3.13 -17.45
CA ASP A 105 -6.83 2.01 -17.31
C ASP A 105 -7.53 1.98 -15.95
N VAL A 106 -7.03 2.75 -14.98
CA VAL A 106 -7.66 2.95 -13.67
C VAL A 106 -8.55 4.18 -13.75
N ASN A 107 -9.83 4.06 -13.40
CA ASN A 107 -10.83 5.12 -13.48
C ASN A 107 -11.46 5.40 -12.12
N VAL A 108 -12.16 6.52 -12.02
CA VAL A 108 -13.00 6.83 -10.86
C VAL A 108 -14.06 5.73 -10.70
N LYS A 109 -14.31 5.31 -9.46
CA LYS A 109 -15.14 4.16 -9.04
C LYS A 109 -14.51 2.78 -9.22
N ASP A 110 -13.32 2.67 -9.81
CA ASP A 110 -12.61 1.41 -9.78
C ASP A 110 -12.14 1.08 -8.36
N VAL A 111 -11.94 -0.21 -8.10
CA VAL A 111 -11.46 -0.70 -6.82
C VAL A 111 -10.04 -1.22 -6.98
N LEU A 112 -9.16 -0.81 -6.08
CA LEU A 112 -7.80 -1.32 -5.99
C LEU A 112 -7.69 -2.31 -4.82
N VAL A 113 -7.09 -3.46 -5.09
CA VAL A 113 -6.82 -4.51 -4.10
C VAL A 113 -5.34 -4.89 -4.09
N SER A 114 -4.89 -5.51 -3.01
CA SER A 114 -3.50 -5.95 -2.89
C SER A 114 -3.17 -7.04 -3.90
N THR A 115 -2.00 -6.97 -4.52
CA THR A 115 -1.38 -8.06 -5.27
C THR A 115 -0.67 -9.06 -4.34
N ASN A 116 -0.29 -10.23 -4.87
CA ASN A 116 0.48 -11.24 -4.14
C ASN A 116 1.54 -11.93 -5.01
N VAL A 117 2.50 -12.59 -4.39
CA VAL A 117 3.61 -13.27 -5.11
C VAL A 117 3.09 -14.37 -6.03
N ALA A 118 2.15 -15.21 -5.58
CA ALA A 118 1.67 -16.36 -6.35
C ALA A 118 0.99 -15.96 -7.68
N ASP A 119 0.20 -14.89 -7.68
CA ASP A 119 -0.58 -14.46 -8.85
C ASP A 119 0.09 -13.34 -9.66
N ASP A 120 0.91 -12.49 -9.02
CA ASP A 120 1.37 -11.23 -9.59
C ASP A 120 2.91 -11.12 -9.71
N GLY A 121 3.67 -12.07 -9.16
CA GLY A 121 5.12 -12.16 -9.34
C GLY A 121 5.87 -10.90 -8.89
N VAL A 122 6.52 -10.21 -9.84
CA VAL A 122 7.33 -9.01 -9.59
C VAL A 122 6.50 -7.79 -9.13
N ASP A 123 5.19 -7.81 -9.38
CA ASP A 123 4.27 -6.76 -8.95
C ASP A 123 3.64 -7.05 -7.58
N ALA A 124 4.08 -8.08 -6.88
CA ALA A 124 3.62 -8.39 -5.53
C ALA A 124 3.84 -7.21 -4.56
N GLY A 125 2.85 -6.92 -3.73
CA GLY A 125 2.85 -5.77 -2.83
C GLY A 125 2.39 -4.46 -3.49
N LYS A 126 2.10 -4.44 -4.79
CA LYS A 126 1.41 -3.33 -5.44
C LYS A 126 -0.10 -3.43 -5.27
N TRP A 127 -0.78 -2.42 -5.77
CA TRP A 127 -2.23 -2.37 -5.91
C TRP A 127 -2.61 -2.79 -7.34
N LYS A 128 -3.65 -3.60 -7.50
CA LYS A 128 -4.24 -3.91 -8.80
C LYS A 128 -5.70 -3.51 -8.86
N LYS A 129 -6.12 -3.04 -10.03
CA LYS A 129 -7.50 -2.74 -10.37
C LYS A 129 -8.29 -4.03 -10.49
N VAL A 130 -9.46 -4.04 -9.86
CA VAL A 130 -10.46 -5.08 -9.97
C VAL A 130 -11.85 -4.46 -9.98
N THR A 131 -12.83 -5.22 -10.45
CA THR A 131 -14.24 -4.85 -10.32
C THR A 131 -14.70 -4.97 -8.86
N ILE A 132 -15.81 -4.30 -8.52
CA ILE A 132 -16.41 -4.39 -7.17
C ILE A 132 -16.78 -5.84 -6.82
N ALA A 133 -17.24 -6.62 -7.80
CA ALA A 133 -17.61 -8.02 -7.60
C ALA A 133 -16.39 -8.89 -7.25
N GLU A 134 -15.26 -8.69 -7.94
CA GLU A 134 -14.00 -9.40 -7.67
C GLU A 134 -13.36 -8.98 -6.34
N ALA A 135 -13.63 -7.75 -5.89
CA ALA A 135 -13.18 -7.23 -4.60
C ALA A 135 -14.03 -7.68 -3.41
N ALA A 136 -15.09 -8.48 -3.62
CA ALA A 136 -16.02 -8.87 -2.56
C ALA A 136 -15.34 -9.62 -1.40
N ASP A 137 -14.34 -10.44 -1.71
CA ASP A 137 -13.64 -11.27 -0.73
C ASP A 137 -12.49 -10.56 -0.02
N TYR A 138 -12.14 -9.35 -0.47
CA TYR A 138 -11.03 -8.59 0.07
C TYR A 138 -11.49 -7.82 1.31
N LYS A 139 -10.84 -8.07 2.44
CA LYS A 139 -11.11 -7.37 3.69
C LYS A 139 -10.80 -5.88 3.59
N VAL A 140 -9.75 -5.50 2.86
CA VAL A 140 -9.35 -4.11 2.64
C VAL A 140 -9.26 -3.84 1.14
N LYS A 141 -9.86 -2.73 0.71
CA LYS A 141 -9.83 -2.27 -0.68
C LYS A 141 -9.81 -0.75 -0.74
N LEU A 142 -9.31 -0.18 -1.82
CA LEU A 142 -9.27 1.26 -2.04
C LEU A 142 -10.24 1.62 -3.17
N LEU A 143 -11.25 2.42 -2.87
CA LEU A 143 -12.16 2.95 -3.88
C LEU A 143 -11.56 4.22 -4.48
N VAL A 144 -11.34 4.25 -5.79
CA VAL A 144 -10.80 5.44 -6.48
C VAL A 144 -11.90 6.52 -6.58
N ILE A 145 -11.65 7.67 -5.97
CA ILE A 145 -12.58 8.82 -5.96
C ILE A 145 -12.16 9.86 -7.00
N GLU A 146 -10.87 10.11 -7.17
CA GLU A 146 -10.34 11.11 -8.08
C GLU A 146 -8.94 10.74 -8.59
N LYS A 147 -8.58 11.20 -9.79
CA LYS A 147 -7.21 11.18 -10.30
C LYS A 147 -6.49 12.47 -9.91
N THR A 148 -5.31 12.35 -9.31
CA THR A 148 -4.53 13.51 -8.83
C THR A 148 -3.18 13.59 -9.51
N SER A 149 -2.47 14.71 -9.30
CA SER A 149 -1.07 14.91 -9.75
C SER A 149 -0.05 14.47 -8.71
N PHE A 150 -0.47 13.71 -7.69
CA PHE A 150 0.41 13.28 -6.61
C PHE A 150 1.50 12.34 -7.11
N GLY A 151 2.76 12.71 -6.91
CA GLY A 151 3.89 11.94 -7.41
C GLY A 151 4.01 11.93 -8.94
N ASP A 152 3.59 13.02 -9.61
CA ASP A 152 3.37 13.17 -11.07
C ASP A 152 1.97 12.69 -11.50
N LYS A 153 1.63 11.44 -11.15
CA LYS A 153 0.30 10.87 -11.38
C LYS A 153 -0.11 10.05 -10.16
N GLY A 154 -1.32 10.28 -9.66
CA GLY A 154 -1.80 9.63 -8.45
C GLY A 154 -3.30 9.42 -8.44
N PHE A 155 -3.75 8.80 -7.35
CA PHE A 155 -5.13 8.49 -7.09
C PHE A 155 -5.49 8.93 -5.69
N TYR A 156 -6.60 9.64 -5.56
CA TYR A 156 -7.26 9.90 -4.28
C TYR A 156 -8.32 8.82 -4.08
N CYS A 157 -8.20 8.09 -2.99
CA CYS A 157 -9.02 6.91 -2.71
C CYS A 157 -9.61 6.96 -1.30
N GLU A 158 -10.71 6.24 -1.11
CA GLU A 158 -11.27 5.93 0.19
C GLU A 158 -10.93 4.49 0.57
N VAL A 159 -10.50 4.26 1.82
CA VAL A 159 -10.27 2.91 2.32
C VAL A 159 -11.61 2.29 2.69
N VAL A 160 -11.97 1.19 2.02
CA VAL A 160 -13.18 0.42 2.29
C VAL A 160 -12.78 -0.90 2.92
N THR A 161 -13.48 -1.28 3.99
CA THR A 161 -13.30 -2.58 4.65
C THR A 161 -14.58 -3.38 4.67
N ASN A 162 -14.46 -4.71 4.54
CA ASN A 162 -15.56 -5.66 4.74
C ASN A 162 -15.53 -6.26 6.14
#